data_AF-I0YTU6-F1
#
_entry.id   AF-I0YTU6-F1
#
_cell.length_a   1.000
_cell.length_b   1.000
_cell.length_c   1.000
_cell.angle_alpha   90.00
_cell.angle_beta   90.00
_cell.angle_gamma   90.00
#
_symmetry.space_group_name_H-M   'P 1'
#
loop_
_entity.id
_entity.type
_entity.pdbx_description
1 polymer ?
#
loop_
_entity_poly.entity_id
_entity_poly.type
_entity_poly.pdbx_seq_one_letter_code
_entity_poly.pdbx_strand_id
1 'polypeptide(L)'
;MIWLLPLVHLVLASGASGLNVELSSHQDQSHSRRAHTEIIYLEARDEAEKERKALPATVLTSAVSDLGDLRRIWDFYTPDYNCPFLKERVGRLGDGGKWVCGLRYLLQTRPCLVYSLGSAGDASFEEQLLSRTPCDVHTFDPNLSAETQAQMQASLPDLNYHAVGLGRSSGPFKSLSDRGMHSFEEVMAALGHAWVDVLKVDIEGHEWDLFLDFYDNPDARLPVTQLLVEFHWPGSADKVWKVLDVLLADKYRIFSVEPNYYCDDAHVQCLLYTDISLAP
;
A
#
# COMPACT_ATOMS: atom_id res chain seq x y z
N MET A 1 -46.16 64.16 -14.08
CA MET A 1 -45.43 64.81 -12.96
C MET A 1 -44.97 63.72 -12.00
N ILE A 2 -43.65 63.66 -11.80
CA ILE A 2 -42.94 63.23 -10.57
C ILE A 2 -42.90 61.72 -10.22
N TRP A 3 -41.76 61.11 -10.61
CA TRP A 3 -40.85 60.17 -9.93
C TRP A 3 -41.32 59.28 -8.76
N LEU A 4 -40.99 57.98 -8.83
CA LEU A 4 -40.06 57.27 -7.89
C LEU A 4 -39.81 55.81 -8.34
N LEU A 5 -38.54 55.48 -8.58
CA LEU A 5 -37.98 54.11 -8.59
C LEU A 5 -37.78 53.63 -7.16
N PRO A 6 -37.69 52.30 -6.94
CA PRO A 6 -36.57 51.83 -6.14
C PRO A 6 -35.76 50.71 -6.81
N LEU A 7 -34.45 50.85 -6.62
CA LEU A 7 -33.42 49.87 -6.87
C LEU A 7 -33.73 48.54 -6.17
N VAL A 8 -33.50 47.42 -6.85
CA VAL A 8 -32.98 46.21 -6.21
C VAL A 8 -31.82 45.71 -7.07
N HIS A 9 -30.64 46.26 -6.79
CA HIS A 9 -29.38 45.58 -7.07
C HIS A 9 -28.76 45.17 -5.74
N LEU A 10 -28.09 44.02 -5.79
CA LEU A 10 -27.06 43.54 -4.87
C LEU A 10 -27.51 42.83 -3.58
N VAL A 11 -27.58 41.49 -3.65
CA VAL A 11 -27.04 40.61 -2.59
C VAL A 11 -26.34 39.42 -3.26
N LEU A 12 -25.09 39.60 -3.68
CA LEU A 12 -24.16 38.50 -3.97
C LEU A 12 -22.73 38.99 -3.70
N ALA A 13 -22.30 39.01 -2.43
CA ALA A 13 -20.88 39.12 -2.06
C ALA A 13 -20.64 38.96 -0.54
N SER A 14 -21.08 37.88 0.09
CA SER A 14 -20.67 37.59 1.48
C SER A 14 -20.42 36.11 1.80
N GLY A 15 -20.79 35.17 0.92
CA GLY A 15 -20.56 33.73 1.13
C GLY A 15 -19.22 33.20 0.61
N ALA A 16 -18.63 33.82 -0.42
CA ALA A 16 -17.42 33.29 -1.07
C ALA A 16 -16.14 33.52 -0.25
N SER A 17 -16.07 34.62 0.51
CA SER A 17 -14.90 34.95 1.32
C SER A 17 -14.78 34.09 2.59
N GLY A 18 -15.91 33.72 3.21
CA GLY A 18 -15.91 32.84 4.41
C GLY A 18 -15.51 31.41 4.09
N LEU A 19 -16.07 30.82 3.03
CA LEU A 19 -15.72 29.47 2.58
C LEU A 19 -14.26 29.37 2.14
N ASN A 20 -13.74 30.36 1.41
CA ASN A 20 -12.35 30.35 0.95
C ASN A 20 -11.36 30.46 2.13
N VAL A 21 -11.70 31.19 3.19
CA VAL A 21 -10.87 31.31 4.40
C VAL A 21 -10.92 30.04 5.25
N GLU A 22 -12.08 29.40 5.38
CA GLU A 22 -12.18 28.10 6.07
C GLU A 22 -11.43 27.01 5.31
N LEU A 23 -11.61 26.91 3.98
CA LEU A 23 -10.90 25.96 3.13
C LEU A 23 -9.37 26.15 3.19
N SER A 24 -8.88 27.40 3.12
CA SER A 24 -7.45 27.67 3.26
C SER A 24 -6.92 27.30 4.64
N SER A 25 -7.68 27.59 5.71
CA SER A 25 -7.29 27.22 7.08
C SER A 25 -7.23 25.70 7.31
N HIS A 26 -8.16 24.95 6.71
CA HIS A 26 -8.16 23.48 6.77
C HIS A 26 -7.02 22.87 5.96
N GLN A 27 -6.67 23.47 4.82
CA GLN A 27 -5.55 23.04 3.99
C GLN A 27 -4.21 23.30 4.70
N ASP A 28 -4.03 24.47 5.31
CA ASP A 28 -2.85 24.82 6.12
C ASP A 28 -2.69 23.88 7.33
N GLN A 29 -3.78 23.56 8.02
CA GLN A 29 -3.75 22.57 9.10
C GLN A 29 -3.41 21.15 8.60
N SER A 30 -3.86 20.77 7.41
CA SER A 30 -3.52 19.49 6.79
C SER A 30 -2.02 19.41 6.45
N HIS A 31 -1.46 20.48 5.89
CA HIS A 31 -0.02 20.58 5.62
C HIS A 31 0.80 20.55 6.92
N SER A 32 0.39 21.30 7.94
CA SER A 32 1.04 21.31 9.25
C SER A 32 0.98 19.94 9.95
N ARG A 33 -0.14 19.23 9.85
CA ARG A 33 -0.27 17.86 10.42
C ARG A 33 0.66 16.88 9.72
N ARG A 34 0.73 16.90 8.39
CA ARG A 34 1.65 16.03 7.63
C ARG A 34 3.11 16.28 8.01
N ALA A 35 3.52 17.54 8.08
CA ALA A 35 4.88 17.90 8.47
C ALA A 35 5.20 17.46 9.91
N HIS A 36 4.26 17.63 10.84
CA HIS A 36 4.46 17.22 12.23
C HIS A 36 4.50 15.69 12.39
N THR A 37 3.62 14.96 11.70
CA THR A 37 3.66 13.50 11.65
C THR A 37 4.99 13.00 11.10
N GLU A 38 5.54 13.65 10.06
CA GLU A 38 6.83 13.27 9.49
C GLU A 38 7.98 13.48 10.49
N ILE A 39 7.98 14.56 11.26
CA ILE A 39 9.00 14.79 12.29
C ILE A 39 8.96 13.68 13.35
N ILE A 40 7.78 13.38 13.89
CA ILE A 40 7.60 12.33 14.89
C ILE A 40 8.04 10.98 14.34
N TYR A 41 7.67 10.70 13.09
CA TYR A 41 8.07 9.47 12.41
C TYR A 41 9.60 9.36 12.35
N LEU A 42 10.30 10.40 11.88
CA LEU A 42 11.76 10.39 11.78
C LEU A 42 12.45 10.24 13.14
N GLU A 43 11.93 10.88 14.19
CA GLU A 43 12.44 10.70 15.56
C GLU A 43 12.32 9.24 16.04
N ALA A 44 11.18 8.59 15.79
CA ALA A 44 10.97 7.19 16.12
C ALA A 44 11.90 6.27 15.30
N ARG A 45 12.09 6.58 14.01
CA ARG A 45 13.05 5.85 13.14
C ARG A 45 14.48 5.95 13.64
N ASP A 46 14.93 7.13 14.04
CA ASP A 46 16.29 7.34 14.53
C ASP A 46 16.57 6.54 15.80
N GLU A 47 15.62 6.48 16.75
CA GLU A 47 15.76 5.66 17.96
C GLU A 47 15.76 4.16 17.62
N ALA A 48 14.85 3.70 16.75
CA ALA A 48 14.83 2.31 16.30
C ALA A 48 16.15 1.91 15.61
N GLU A 49 16.71 2.76 14.76
CA GLU A 49 18.00 2.52 14.11
C GLU A 49 19.16 2.45 15.10
N LYS A 50 19.18 3.33 16.11
CA LYS A 50 20.19 3.34 17.15
C LYS A 50 20.14 2.05 17.97
N GLU A 51 18.96 1.58 18.34
CA GLU A 51 18.78 0.28 18.98
C GLU A 51 19.21 -0.87 18.06
N ARG A 52 18.88 -0.81 16.76
CA ARG A 52 19.27 -1.84 15.78
C ARG A 52 20.78 -1.95 15.66
N LYS A 53 21.50 -0.81 15.59
CA LYS A 53 22.96 -0.75 15.49
C LYS A 53 23.66 -1.25 16.75
N ALA A 54 22.98 -1.26 17.89
CA ALA A 54 23.49 -1.81 19.14
C ALA A 54 23.33 -3.34 19.26
N LEU A 55 22.58 -3.97 18.34
CA LEU A 55 22.41 -5.43 18.34
C LEU A 55 23.73 -6.16 18.05
N PRO A 56 23.93 -7.37 18.61
CA PRO A 56 25.05 -8.21 18.24
C PRO A 56 25.05 -8.54 16.73
N ALA A 57 26.23 -8.57 16.11
CA ALA A 57 26.36 -8.89 14.68
C ALA A 57 25.75 -10.25 14.29
N THR A 58 25.68 -11.20 15.24
CA THR A 58 25.05 -12.52 15.06
C THR A 58 23.56 -12.44 14.73
N VAL A 59 22.88 -11.34 15.08
CA VAL A 59 21.46 -11.12 14.78
C VAL A 59 21.23 -10.81 13.30
N LEU A 60 22.21 -10.20 12.61
CA LEU A 60 22.06 -9.79 11.22
C LEU A 60 21.83 -10.97 10.27
N THR A 61 22.29 -12.16 10.65
CA THR A 61 22.09 -13.41 9.90
C THR A 61 21.18 -14.40 10.63
N SER A 62 20.38 -13.94 11.58
CA SER A 62 19.50 -14.82 12.36
C SER A 62 18.49 -15.52 11.46
N ALA A 63 18.36 -16.83 11.65
CA ALA A 63 17.35 -17.67 11.00
C ALA A 63 15.97 -17.62 11.71
N VAL A 64 15.90 -16.97 12.87
CA VAL A 64 14.66 -16.77 13.64
C VAL A 64 14.32 -15.28 13.74
N SER A 65 13.03 -14.98 13.79
CA SER A 65 12.51 -13.61 13.92
C SER A 65 12.54 -13.06 15.35
N ASP A 66 12.64 -13.95 16.34
CA ASP A 66 12.76 -13.63 17.77
C ASP A 66 14.20 -13.26 18.14
N LEU A 67 14.36 -12.11 18.79
CA LEU A 67 15.65 -11.56 19.20
C LEU A 67 15.89 -11.68 20.71
N GLY A 68 14.96 -12.28 21.46
CA GLY A 68 14.96 -12.28 22.92
C GLY A 68 14.45 -10.96 23.51
N ASP A 69 14.37 -10.89 24.84
CA ASP A 69 13.96 -9.68 25.58
C ASP A 69 12.63 -9.07 25.10
N LEU A 70 11.67 -9.95 24.74
CA LEU A 70 10.35 -9.58 24.20
C LEU A 70 10.43 -8.73 22.91
N ARG A 71 11.48 -8.95 22.11
CA ARG A 71 11.74 -8.20 20.88
C ARG A 71 11.84 -9.12 19.67
N ARG A 72 11.29 -8.66 18.56
CA ARG A 72 11.38 -9.29 17.23
C ARG A 72 12.04 -8.34 16.23
N ILE A 73 12.48 -8.91 15.12
CA ILE A 73 12.98 -8.15 13.96
C ILE A 73 11.97 -7.09 13.52
N TRP A 74 10.69 -7.45 13.47
CA TRP A 74 9.63 -6.55 13.06
C TRP A 74 9.46 -5.30 13.95
N ASP A 75 9.84 -5.37 15.23
CA ASP A 75 9.65 -4.28 16.19
C ASP A 75 10.53 -3.05 15.90
N PHE A 76 11.51 -3.20 15.00
CA PHE A 76 12.32 -2.08 14.51
C PHE A 76 11.64 -1.28 13.39
N TYR A 77 10.42 -1.64 12.97
CA TYR A 77 9.66 -1.02 11.89
C TYR A 77 8.23 -0.74 12.35
N THR A 78 8.11 0.16 13.31
CA THR A 78 6.86 0.56 13.95
C THR A 78 6.00 1.48 13.06
N PRO A 79 4.65 1.45 13.21
CA PRO A 79 3.73 2.27 12.45
C PRO A 79 3.60 3.70 13.01
N ASP A 80 4.72 4.42 13.13
CA ASP A 80 4.74 5.75 13.76
C ASP A 80 4.16 6.86 12.87
N TYR A 81 3.92 6.58 11.59
CA TYR A 81 3.34 7.55 10.67
C TYR A 81 1.81 7.52 10.79
N ASN A 82 1.21 8.65 11.13
CA ASN A 82 -0.23 8.80 11.13
C ASN A 82 -0.73 9.07 9.70
N CYS A 83 -1.56 8.16 9.17
CA CYS A 83 -2.31 8.39 7.93
C CYS A 83 -2.98 9.78 7.99
N PRO A 84 -2.69 10.70 7.04
CA PRO A 84 -3.21 12.06 7.07
C PRO A 84 -4.71 12.15 6.70
N PHE A 85 -5.30 11.01 6.35
CA PHE A 85 -6.71 10.84 6.01
C PHE A 85 -7.36 9.81 6.96
N LEU A 86 -8.58 9.39 6.64
CA LEU A 86 -9.22 8.30 7.37
C LEU A 86 -8.60 6.96 6.96
N LYS A 87 -8.17 6.18 7.97
CA LYS A 87 -7.76 4.79 7.80
C LYS A 87 -9.01 3.89 7.85
N GLU A 88 -9.26 3.14 6.80
CA GLU A 88 -10.41 2.23 6.67
C GLU A 88 -9.93 0.83 6.33
N ARG A 89 -10.56 -0.19 6.92
CA ARG A 89 -10.27 -1.59 6.56
C ARG A 89 -11.07 -1.97 5.33
N VAL A 90 -10.42 -2.65 4.39
CA VAL A 90 -10.98 -3.09 3.11
C VAL A 90 -10.76 -4.60 2.99
N GLY A 91 -11.77 -5.32 2.53
CA GLY A 91 -11.80 -6.79 2.49
C GLY A 91 -12.46 -7.43 3.70
N ARG A 92 -12.50 -8.76 3.71
CA ARG A 92 -13.12 -9.57 4.78
C ARG A 92 -12.45 -9.35 6.13
N LEU A 93 -13.15 -9.72 7.21
CA LEU A 93 -12.55 -9.83 8.54
C LEU A 93 -11.56 -11.00 8.62
N GLY A 94 -10.50 -10.82 9.40
CA GLY A 94 -9.39 -11.77 9.49
C GLY A 94 -8.44 -11.63 8.31
N ASP A 95 -7.82 -12.73 7.91
CA ASP A 95 -6.85 -12.75 6.81
C ASP A 95 -7.43 -12.26 5.47
N GLY A 96 -6.59 -11.71 4.61
CA GLY A 96 -6.91 -11.14 3.29
C GLY A 96 -7.30 -9.66 3.30
N GLY A 97 -7.97 -9.16 4.34
CA GLY A 97 -8.33 -7.75 4.46
C GLY A 97 -7.14 -6.86 4.87
N LYS A 98 -6.99 -5.69 4.25
CA LYS A 98 -5.89 -4.74 4.49
C LYS A 98 -6.40 -3.35 4.89
N TRP A 99 -5.59 -2.57 5.60
CA TRP A 99 -5.90 -1.17 5.93
C TRP A 99 -5.55 -0.25 4.76
N VAL A 100 -6.43 0.66 4.40
CA VAL A 100 -6.20 1.65 3.34
C VAL A 100 -6.27 3.05 3.93
N CYS A 101 -5.29 3.90 3.61
CA CYS A 101 -5.31 5.31 3.98
C CYS A 101 -6.11 6.08 2.93
N GLY A 102 -7.13 6.82 3.38
CA GLY A 102 -7.83 7.79 2.56
C GLY A 102 -8.67 7.19 1.43
N LEU A 103 -9.28 6.01 1.61
CA LEU A 103 -10.16 5.39 0.61
C LEU A 103 -11.14 6.41 -0.01
N ARG A 104 -11.86 7.17 0.82
CA ARG A 104 -12.83 8.16 0.37
C ARG A 104 -12.24 9.37 -0.33
N TYR A 105 -11.03 9.77 0.03
CA TYR A 105 -10.43 10.99 -0.48
C TYR A 105 -9.53 10.72 -1.70
N LEU A 106 -8.67 9.72 -1.60
CA LEU A 106 -7.68 9.35 -2.60
C LEU A 106 -8.25 8.48 -3.72
N LEU A 107 -9.25 7.64 -3.41
CA LEU A 107 -9.72 6.61 -4.34
C LEU A 107 -11.16 6.85 -4.84
N GLN A 108 -12.07 7.46 -4.07
CA GLN A 108 -13.45 7.66 -4.53
C GLN A 108 -13.68 8.87 -5.45
N THR A 109 -12.77 9.85 -5.45
CA THR A 109 -13.02 11.18 -6.07
C THR A 109 -12.43 11.33 -7.47
N ARG A 110 -11.71 10.32 -7.97
CA ARG A 110 -11.02 10.33 -9.26
C ARG A 110 -10.82 8.90 -9.77
N PRO A 111 -10.55 8.70 -11.07
CA PRO A 111 -10.01 7.43 -11.55
C PRO A 111 -8.76 7.05 -10.76
N CYS A 112 -8.65 5.77 -10.47
CA CYS A 112 -7.55 5.18 -9.72
C CYS A 112 -7.23 3.80 -10.25
N LEU A 113 -6.01 3.33 -10.00
CA LEU A 113 -5.55 2.01 -10.40
C LEU A 113 -5.15 1.20 -9.16
N VAL A 114 -5.67 -0.01 -9.03
CA VAL A 114 -5.31 -0.91 -7.92
C VAL A 114 -4.81 -2.24 -8.47
N TYR A 115 -3.65 -2.67 -7.98
CA TYR A 115 -3.12 -4.01 -8.20
C TYR A 115 -3.20 -4.80 -6.90
N SER A 116 -3.74 -6.01 -6.99
CA SER A 116 -3.78 -6.98 -5.89
C SER A 116 -3.10 -8.27 -6.32
N LEU A 117 -1.97 -8.57 -5.70
CA LEU A 117 -1.15 -9.74 -6.02
C LEU A 117 -1.42 -10.83 -4.99
N GLY A 118 -1.69 -12.04 -5.49
CA GLY A 118 -2.05 -13.23 -4.71
C GLY A 118 -3.41 -13.09 -4.04
N SER A 119 -4.41 -13.67 -4.70
CA SER A 119 -5.80 -13.67 -4.22
C SER A 119 -6.10 -14.90 -3.36
N ALA A 120 -5.42 -16.02 -3.62
CA ALA A 120 -5.75 -17.33 -3.07
C ALA A 120 -7.24 -17.71 -3.24
N GLY A 121 -7.90 -17.15 -4.27
CA GLY A 121 -9.32 -17.34 -4.54
C GLY A 121 -10.26 -16.47 -3.69
N ASP A 122 -9.72 -15.62 -2.80
CA ASP A 122 -10.47 -14.63 -2.03
C ASP A 122 -10.41 -13.28 -2.76
N ALA A 123 -11.57 -12.81 -3.22
CA ALA A 123 -11.69 -11.52 -3.91
C ALA A 123 -12.37 -10.43 -3.05
N SER A 124 -12.44 -10.62 -1.72
CA SER A 124 -13.21 -9.72 -0.85
C SER A 124 -12.63 -8.31 -0.77
N PHE A 125 -11.31 -8.16 -0.92
CA PHE A 125 -10.64 -6.87 -0.96
C PHE A 125 -11.01 -6.10 -2.22
N GLU A 126 -10.93 -6.78 -3.36
CA GLU A 126 -11.25 -6.29 -4.70
C GLU A 126 -12.74 -5.91 -4.81
N GLU A 127 -13.63 -6.78 -4.33
CA GLU A 127 -15.07 -6.53 -4.30
C GLU A 127 -15.40 -5.24 -3.53
N GLN A 128 -14.77 -5.02 -2.37
CA GLN A 128 -14.99 -3.80 -1.60
C GLN A 128 -14.44 -2.56 -2.29
N LEU A 129 -13.34 -2.66 -3.04
CA LEU A 129 -12.84 -1.54 -3.82
C LEU A 129 -13.76 -1.21 -4.99
N LEU A 130 -14.16 -2.21 -5.78
CA LEU A 130 -15.08 -2.05 -6.92
C LEU A 130 -16.43 -1.48 -6.49
N SER A 131 -16.96 -1.90 -5.34
CA SER A 131 -18.25 -1.41 -4.84
C SER A 131 -18.20 -0.01 -4.22
N ARG A 132 -17.02 0.47 -3.83
CA ARG A 132 -16.87 1.73 -3.10
C ARG A 132 -16.15 2.81 -3.90
N THR A 133 -15.46 2.48 -4.98
CA THR A 133 -14.58 3.39 -5.72
C THR A 133 -14.75 3.21 -7.23
N PRO A 134 -14.42 4.22 -8.05
CA PRO A 134 -14.33 4.08 -9.50
C PRO A 134 -12.97 3.50 -9.96
N CYS A 135 -12.22 2.81 -9.09
CA CYS A 135 -10.90 2.31 -9.46
C CYS A 135 -11.00 1.20 -10.51
N ASP A 136 -10.03 1.20 -11.42
CA ASP A 136 -9.70 0.03 -12.24
C ASP A 136 -8.92 -0.96 -11.35
N VAL A 137 -9.48 -2.13 -11.11
CA VAL A 137 -8.92 -3.12 -10.17
C VAL A 137 -8.41 -4.32 -10.94
N HIS A 138 -7.14 -4.65 -10.73
CA HIS A 138 -6.46 -5.78 -11.33
C HIS A 138 -6.01 -6.75 -10.25
N THR A 139 -6.31 -8.04 -10.45
CA THR A 139 -5.83 -9.12 -9.60
C THR A 139 -4.91 -10.04 -10.37
N PHE A 140 -3.79 -10.39 -9.76
CA PHE A 140 -2.75 -11.24 -10.35
C PHE A 140 -2.55 -12.47 -9.48
N ASP A 141 -2.83 -13.65 -10.04
CA ASP A 141 -2.68 -14.92 -9.32
C ASP A 141 -2.45 -16.07 -10.32
N PRO A 142 -1.23 -16.62 -10.44
CA PRO A 142 -0.93 -17.69 -11.38
C PRO A 142 -1.44 -19.08 -10.91
N ASN A 143 -1.87 -19.19 -9.65
CA ASN A 143 -2.08 -20.47 -8.97
C ASN A 143 -3.54 -20.90 -8.91
N LEU A 144 -4.50 -20.05 -9.31
CA LEU A 144 -5.91 -20.44 -9.30
C LEU A 144 -6.22 -21.55 -10.31
N SER A 145 -7.17 -22.42 -9.94
CA SER A 145 -7.78 -23.36 -10.88
C SER A 145 -8.68 -22.61 -11.88
N ALA A 146 -8.96 -23.24 -13.01
CA ALA A 146 -9.87 -22.66 -14.00
C ALA A 146 -11.29 -22.48 -13.43
N GLU A 147 -11.72 -23.37 -12.54
CA GLU A 147 -13.02 -23.31 -11.87
C GLU A 147 -13.09 -22.11 -10.91
N THR A 148 -12.07 -21.91 -10.07
CA THR A 148 -12.01 -20.78 -9.13
C THR A 148 -11.93 -19.46 -9.89
N GLN A 149 -11.14 -19.40 -10.96
CA GLN A 149 -11.07 -18.23 -11.83
C GLN A 149 -12.44 -17.90 -12.45
N ALA A 150 -13.13 -18.90 -13.01
CA ALA A 150 -14.44 -18.70 -13.62
C ALA A 150 -15.48 -18.23 -12.60
N GLN A 151 -15.46 -18.79 -11.39
CA GLN A 151 -16.33 -18.37 -10.30
C GLN A 151 -16.06 -16.92 -9.87
N MET A 152 -14.79 -16.54 -9.74
CA MET A 152 -14.38 -15.17 -9.40
C MET A 152 -14.87 -14.18 -10.46
N GLN A 153 -14.59 -14.45 -11.75
CA GLN A 153 -15.01 -13.57 -12.84
C GLN A 153 -16.53 -13.48 -12.97
N ALA A 154 -17.27 -14.57 -12.72
CA ALA A 154 -18.72 -14.57 -12.74
C ALA A 154 -19.31 -13.72 -11.60
N SER A 155 -18.62 -13.67 -10.45
CA SER A 155 -19.06 -12.91 -9.27
C SER A 155 -18.67 -11.44 -9.36
N LEU A 156 -17.52 -11.14 -9.95
CA LEU A 156 -16.95 -9.80 -10.10
C LEU A 156 -16.61 -9.54 -11.58
N PRO A 157 -17.61 -9.26 -12.44
CA PRO A 157 -17.39 -9.10 -13.87
C PRO A 157 -16.50 -7.90 -14.21
N ASP A 158 -16.45 -6.88 -13.36
CA ASP A 158 -15.62 -5.67 -13.52
C ASP A 158 -14.20 -5.85 -12.98
N LEU A 159 -13.86 -7.00 -12.37
CA LEU A 159 -12.51 -7.30 -11.92
C LEU A 159 -11.66 -7.75 -13.12
N ASN A 160 -10.49 -7.12 -13.31
CA ASN A 160 -9.51 -7.56 -14.30
C ASN A 160 -8.62 -8.65 -13.70
N TYR A 161 -8.95 -9.91 -13.96
CA TYR A 161 -8.13 -11.03 -13.51
C TYR A 161 -7.01 -11.38 -14.51
N HIS A 162 -5.81 -11.59 -13.98
CA HIS A 162 -4.61 -12.00 -14.73
C HIS A 162 -4.00 -13.25 -14.09
N ALA A 163 -3.79 -14.30 -14.88
CA ALA A 163 -3.16 -15.53 -14.42
C ALA A 163 -1.63 -15.41 -14.46
N VAL A 164 -1.09 -14.32 -13.93
CA VAL A 164 0.34 -13.94 -14.00
C VAL A 164 0.90 -13.86 -12.57
N GLY A 165 2.11 -14.38 -12.37
CA GLY A 165 2.87 -14.20 -11.13
C GLY A 165 3.81 -13.01 -11.21
N LEU A 166 4.01 -12.31 -10.09
CA LEU A 166 4.94 -11.19 -10.00
C LEU A 166 6.10 -11.50 -9.07
N GLY A 167 7.32 -11.16 -9.50
CA GLY A 167 8.56 -11.41 -8.77
C GLY A 167 9.75 -11.37 -9.72
N ARG A 168 10.74 -12.24 -9.50
CA ARG A 168 11.86 -12.40 -10.43
C ARG A 168 11.38 -12.85 -11.81
N SER A 169 11.68 -12.07 -12.84
CA SER A 169 11.32 -12.42 -14.22
C SER A 169 11.96 -13.73 -14.65
N SER A 170 11.14 -14.61 -15.23
CA SER A 170 11.52 -15.97 -15.66
C SER A 170 11.68 -16.11 -17.18
N GLY A 171 11.53 -15.00 -17.92
CA GLY A 171 11.57 -14.98 -19.38
C GLY A 171 10.72 -13.84 -19.94
N PRO A 172 10.60 -13.75 -21.28
CA PRO A 172 9.84 -12.66 -21.88
C PRO A 172 8.35 -12.74 -21.51
N PHE A 173 7.75 -11.59 -21.21
CA PHE A 173 6.30 -11.46 -21.06
C PHE A 173 5.56 -11.89 -22.33
N LYS A 174 4.62 -12.83 -22.19
CA LYS A 174 3.86 -13.38 -23.33
C LYS A 174 2.43 -12.89 -23.38
N SER A 175 1.70 -13.00 -22.27
CA SER A 175 0.31 -12.56 -22.15
C SER A 175 -0.12 -12.47 -20.69
N LEU A 176 -1.26 -11.82 -20.46
CA LEU A 176 -1.91 -11.72 -19.14
C LEU A 176 -2.57 -13.02 -18.66
N SER A 177 -2.45 -14.09 -19.45
CA SER A 177 -2.89 -15.44 -19.11
C SER A 177 -1.72 -16.40 -18.94
N ASP A 178 -0.49 -15.89 -18.99
CA ASP A 178 0.74 -16.67 -18.81
C ASP A 178 1.04 -16.83 -17.32
N ARG A 179 0.98 -18.07 -16.83
CA ARG A 179 1.26 -18.42 -15.42
C ARG A 179 2.74 -18.30 -15.02
N GLY A 180 3.56 -17.65 -15.85
CA GLY A 180 4.95 -17.33 -15.57
C GLY A 180 5.11 -16.19 -14.56
N MET A 181 6.32 -16.10 -14.01
CA MET A 181 6.75 -15.00 -13.15
C MET A 181 7.36 -13.88 -13.99
N HIS A 182 6.88 -12.65 -13.77
CA HIS A 182 7.29 -11.44 -14.49
C HIS A 182 7.60 -10.31 -13.50
N SER A 183 8.47 -9.39 -13.89
CA SER A 183 8.79 -8.23 -13.05
C SER A 183 7.58 -7.28 -12.95
N PHE A 184 7.56 -6.45 -11.91
CA PHE A 184 6.50 -5.46 -11.73
C PHE A 184 6.44 -4.49 -12.93
N GLU A 185 7.59 -4.07 -13.44
CA GLU A 185 7.74 -3.18 -14.59
C GLU A 185 7.26 -3.82 -15.89
N GLU A 186 7.53 -5.12 -16.11
CA GLU A 186 7.04 -5.84 -17.28
C GLU A 186 5.52 -5.87 -17.32
N VAL A 187 4.87 -6.15 -16.18
CA VAL A 187 3.41 -6.17 -16.05
C VAL A 187 2.81 -4.78 -16.24
N MET A 188 3.42 -3.75 -15.61
CA MET A 188 3.02 -2.35 -15.80
C MET A 188 3.09 -1.93 -17.28
N ALA A 189 4.20 -2.26 -17.95
CA ALA A 189 4.39 -1.95 -19.36
C ALA A 189 3.39 -2.69 -20.27
N ALA A 190 3.12 -3.97 -19.99
CA ALA A 190 2.17 -4.78 -20.76
C ALA A 190 0.73 -4.26 -20.66
N LEU A 191 0.36 -3.69 -19.52
CA LEU A 191 -0.96 -3.07 -19.29
C LEU A 191 -1.01 -1.59 -19.68
N GLY A 192 0.12 -0.98 -20.03
CA GLY A 192 0.20 0.46 -20.36
C GLY A 192 0.01 1.37 -19.14
N HIS A 193 0.30 0.86 -17.95
CA HIS A 193 0.16 1.58 -16.69
C HIS A 193 1.50 2.19 -16.26
N ALA A 194 1.44 3.42 -15.75
CA ALA A 194 2.63 4.16 -15.30
C ALA A 194 2.66 4.36 -13.78
N TRP A 195 1.51 4.27 -13.11
CA TRP A 195 1.39 4.51 -11.68
C TRP A 195 0.23 3.72 -11.08
N VAL A 196 0.44 3.10 -9.93
CA VAL A 196 -0.59 2.35 -9.18
C VAL A 196 -0.95 3.10 -7.90
N ASP A 197 -2.24 3.32 -7.65
CA ASP A 197 -2.68 4.01 -6.44
C ASP A 197 -2.61 3.13 -5.20
N VAL A 198 -2.90 1.84 -5.34
CA VAL A 198 -2.77 0.86 -4.26
C VAL A 198 -2.18 -0.43 -4.82
N LEU A 199 -1.06 -0.87 -4.25
CA LEU A 199 -0.48 -2.18 -4.50
C LEU A 199 -0.66 -3.05 -3.25
N LYS A 200 -1.55 -4.03 -3.30
CA LYS A 200 -1.61 -5.12 -2.33
C LYS A 200 -0.68 -6.24 -2.78
N VAL A 201 0.21 -6.71 -1.90
CA VAL A 201 1.14 -7.81 -2.16
C VAL A 201 0.97 -8.87 -1.08
N ASP A 202 0.61 -10.07 -1.49
CA ASP A 202 0.45 -11.23 -0.62
C ASP A 202 0.70 -12.49 -1.45
N ILE A 203 1.97 -12.84 -1.66
CA ILE A 203 2.41 -13.78 -2.71
C ILE A 203 3.31 -14.90 -2.15
N GLU A 204 3.04 -15.30 -0.91
CA GLU A 204 3.55 -16.54 -0.30
C GLU A 204 5.09 -16.66 -0.34
N GLY A 205 5.79 -15.59 0.05
CA GLY A 205 7.26 -15.56 0.13
C GLY A 205 7.95 -14.97 -1.10
N HIS A 206 7.23 -14.73 -2.20
CA HIS A 206 7.78 -14.05 -3.37
C HIS A 206 7.88 -12.53 -3.18
N GLU A 207 7.44 -11.97 -2.06
CA GLU A 207 7.52 -10.53 -1.77
C GLU A 207 8.97 -10.05 -1.82
N TRP A 208 9.90 -10.86 -1.29
CA TRP A 208 11.31 -10.51 -1.21
C TRP A 208 11.95 -10.41 -2.59
N ASP A 209 11.64 -11.34 -3.49
CA ASP A 209 12.17 -11.31 -4.86
C ASP A 209 11.60 -10.11 -5.62
N LEU A 210 10.32 -9.78 -5.41
CA LEU A 210 9.69 -8.60 -6.00
C LEU A 210 10.42 -7.32 -5.62
N PHE A 211 10.69 -7.08 -4.34
CA PHE A 211 11.34 -5.83 -3.92
C PHE A 211 12.86 -5.85 -4.16
N LEU A 212 13.56 -6.96 -3.88
CA LEU A 212 15.01 -7.01 -4.04
C LEU A 212 15.41 -6.86 -5.50
N ASP A 213 14.68 -7.48 -6.43
CA ASP A 213 14.98 -7.35 -7.86
C ASP A 213 14.60 -5.95 -8.37
N PHE A 214 13.46 -5.39 -7.93
CA PHE A 214 13.03 -4.04 -8.30
C PHE A 214 14.07 -2.97 -7.88
N TYR A 215 14.57 -3.06 -6.65
CA TYR A 215 15.56 -2.12 -6.11
C TYR A 215 17.02 -2.52 -6.37
N ASP A 216 17.30 -3.54 -7.21
CA ASP A 216 18.66 -3.82 -7.68
C ASP A 216 19.20 -2.64 -8.50
N ASN A 217 18.30 -1.86 -9.12
CA ASN A 217 18.62 -0.53 -9.61
C ASN A 217 18.51 0.51 -8.46
N PRO A 218 19.62 1.15 -8.04
CA PRO A 218 19.61 2.10 -6.92
C PRO A 218 18.80 3.38 -7.19
N ASP A 219 18.51 3.69 -8.46
CA ASP A 219 17.68 4.84 -8.86
C ASP A 219 16.20 4.46 -9.01
N ALA A 220 15.83 3.20 -8.81
CA ALA A 220 14.45 2.75 -8.90
C ALA A 220 13.58 3.42 -7.84
N ARG A 221 12.37 3.83 -8.26
CA ARG A 221 11.32 4.38 -7.42
C ARG A 221 10.08 3.58 -7.70
N LEU A 222 9.50 2.92 -6.71
CA LEU A 222 8.31 2.10 -6.87
C LEU A 222 7.14 3.02 -7.23
N PRO A 223 6.55 2.91 -8.44
CA PRO A 223 5.54 3.84 -8.93
C PRO A 223 4.16 3.51 -8.33
N VAL A 224 4.09 3.59 -7.00
CA VAL A 224 2.94 3.19 -6.18
C VAL A 224 2.67 4.28 -5.13
N THR A 225 1.40 4.66 -4.95
CA THR A 225 1.03 5.62 -3.88
C THR A 225 0.94 4.94 -2.51
N GLN A 226 0.28 3.78 -2.43
CA GLN A 226 0.09 3.02 -1.20
C GLN A 226 0.50 1.57 -1.40
N LEU A 227 1.32 1.06 -0.49
CA LEU A 227 1.85 -0.29 -0.55
C LEU A 227 1.31 -1.07 0.67
N LEU A 228 0.58 -2.16 0.41
CA LEU A 228 -0.05 -3.01 1.43
C LEU A 228 0.56 -4.40 1.30
N VAL A 229 1.52 -4.77 2.15
CA VAL A 229 2.31 -5.99 1.95
C VAL A 229 2.13 -6.91 3.13
N GLU A 230 1.92 -8.19 2.84
CA GLU A 230 2.12 -9.26 3.80
C GLU A 230 3.50 -9.87 3.63
N PHE A 231 4.41 -9.58 4.55
CA PHE A 231 5.75 -10.14 4.50
C PHE A 231 5.80 -11.49 5.21
N HIS A 232 6.02 -12.55 4.43
CA HIS A 232 6.33 -13.89 4.92
C HIS A 232 7.79 -13.98 5.39
N TRP A 233 8.09 -14.62 6.53
CA TRP A 233 9.44 -14.69 7.07
C TRP A 233 10.43 -15.32 6.06
N PRO A 234 11.48 -14.60 5.63
CA PRO A 234 12.37 -15.09 4.57
C PRO A 234 13.47 -16.04 5.09
N GLY A 235 13.42 -16.45 6.36
CA GLY A 235 14.51 -17.20 7.00
C GLY A 235 15.76 -16.35 7.27
N SER A 236 15.70 -15.02 7.11
CA SER A 236 16.87 -14.15 7.18
C SER A 236 16.53 -12.72 7.60
N ALA A 237 17.10 -12.28 8.73
CA ALA A 237 16.98 -10.91 9.20
C ALA A 237 17.49 -9.88 8.18
N ASP A 238 18.63 -10.14 7.54
CA ASP A 238 19.25 -9.27 6.54
C ASP A 238 18.31 -8.96 5.36
N LYS A 239 17.52 -9.95 4.90
CA LYS A 239 16.54 -9.72 3.83
C LYS A 239 15.44 -8.75 4.27
N VAL A 240 14.92 -8.94 5.50
CA VAL A 240 13.91 -8.06 6.09
C VAL A 240 14.44 -6.63 6.18
N TRP A 241 15.65 -6.46 6.73
CA TRP A 241 16.29 -5.17 6.89
C TRP A 241 16.51 -4.46 5.57
N LYS A 242 17.07 -5.16 4.58
CA LYS A 242 17.34 -4.59 3.25
C LYS A 242 16.06 -4.08 2.60
N VAL A 243 15.02 -4.90 2.53
CA VAL A 243 13.77 -4.51 1.85
C VAL A 243 13.07 -3.36 2.57
N LEU A 244 12.96 -3.43 3.90
CA LEU A 244 12.30 -2.34 4.62
C LEU A 244 13.14 -1.04 4.55
N ASP A 245 14.47 -1.10 4.67
CA ASP A 245 15.32 0.08 4.54
C ASP A 245 15.19 0.74 3.14
N VAL A 246 15.13 -0.03 2.05
CA VAL A 246 14.96 0.56 0.69
C VAL A 246 13.57 1.16 0.50
N LEU A 247 12.50 0.56 1.04
CA LEU A 247 11.17 1.16 1.02
C LEU A 247 11.14 2.51 1.75
N LEU A 248 11.78 2.59 2.92
CA LEU A 248 11.87 3.85 3.68
C LEU A 248 12.70 4.91 2.95
N ALA A 249 13.79 4.48 2.29
CA ALA A 249 14.62 5.34 1.44
C ALA A 249 13.81 5.87 0.24
N ASP A 250 12.92 5.04 -0.32
CA ASP A 250 11.92 5.39 -1.33
C ASP A 250 10.71 6.17 -0.75
N LYS A 251 10.87 6.78 0.43
CA LYS A 251 9.89 7.70 1.03
C LYS A 251 8.54 7.05 1.38
N TYR A 252 8.48 5.73 1.51
CA TYR A 252 7.33 5.07 2.14
C TYR A 252 7.35 5.30 3.65
N ARG A 253 6.15 5.37 4.23
CA ARG A 253 5.92 5.57 5.65
C ARG A 253 4.91 4.56 6.18
N ILE A 254 5.35 3.79 7.15
CA ILE A 254 4.55 2.75 7.79
C ILE A 254 3.48 3.39 8.67
N PHE A 255 2.21 3.16 8.37
CA PHE A 255 1.07 3.71 9.13
C PHE A 255 0.15 2.64 9.72
N SER A 256 0.37 1.37 9.37
CA SER A 256 -0.27 0.23 10.00
C SER A 256 0.66 -0.97 9.95
N VAL A 257 0.68 -1.70 11.06
CA VAL A 257 1.34 -3.00 11.17
C VAL A 257 0.39 -3.94 11.90
N GLU A 258 0.17 -5.13 11.35
CA GLU A 258 -0.65 -6.16 11.99
C GLU A 258 0.00 -7.54 11.88
N PRO A 259 0.06 -8.34 12.96
CA PRO A 259 0.46 -9.74 12.84
C PRO A 259 -0.60 -10.55 12.09
N ASN A 260 -0.19 -11.40 11.15
CA ASN A 260 -1.07 -12.47 10.67
C ASN A 260 -0.96 -13.65 11.63
N TYR A 261 -2.08 -14.02 12.25
CA TYR A 261 -2.16 -15.16 13.17
C TYR A 261 -2.33 -16.51 12.45
N TYR A 262 -2.52 -16.50 11.13
CA TYR A 262 -2.85 -17.69 10.33
C TYR A 262 -1.67 -18.21 9.48
N CYS A 263 -0.53 -17.52 9.46
CA CYS A 263 0.68 -18.08 8.88
C CYS A 263 1.18 -19.27 9.71
N ASP A 264 1.27 -20.42 9.05
CA ASP A 264 1.53 -21.73 9.67
C ASP A 264 3.01 -21.84 10.09
N ASP A 265 3.33 -21.31 11.27
CA ASP A 265 4.43 -21.78 12.11
C ASP A 265 4.30 -21.13 13.50
N ALA A 266 4.65 -21.87 14.55
CA ALA A 266 4.34 -21.57 15.95
C ALA A 266 4.85 -20.20 16.50
N HIS A 267 5.53 -19.38 15.70
CA HIS A 267 6.22 -18.15 16.09
C HIS A 267 6.07 -17.10 14.96
N VAL A 268 4.93 -16.39 14.92
CA VAL A 268 4.58 -15.26 14.01
C VAL A 268 5.64 -14.95 12.93
N GLN A 269 5.45 -15.57 11.78
CA GLN A 269 6.35 -15.42 10.62
C GLN A 269 5.84 -14.40 9.61
N CYS A 270 4.58 -13.97 9.70
CA CYS A 270 4.01 -13.01 8.77
C CYS A 270 3.57 -11.72 9.44
N LEU A 271 3.88 -10.60 8.80
CA LEU A 271 3.47 -9.29 9.25
C LEU A 271 2.92 -8.48 8.09
N LEU A 272 1.74 -7.92 8.29
CA LEU A 272 1.10 -7.01 7.36
C LEU A 272 1.66 -5.62 7.61
N TYR A 273 2.35 -5.08 6.62
CA TYR A 273 2.76 -3.68 6.56
C TYR A 273 1.84 -2.90 5.65
N THR A 274 1.58 -1.67 6.04
CA THR A 274 0.78 -0.75 5.26
C THR A 274 1.47 0.59 5.24
N ASP A 275 1.89 0.96 4.05
CA ASP A 275 2.76 2.08 3.78
C ASP A 275 2.11 3.08 2.83
N ILE A 276 2.41 4.36 3.04
CA ILE A 276 2.03 5.44 2.14
C ILE A 276 3.29 6.15 1.66
N SER A 277 3.41 6.34 0.35
CA SER A 277 4.47 7.14 -0.24
C SER A 277 4.23 8.62 0.02
N LEU A 278 5.29 9.34 0.41
CA LEU A 278 5.28 10.80 0.52
C LEU A 278 5.69 11.51 -0.78
N ALA A 279 6.04 10.76 -1.83
CA ALA A 279 6.40 11.30 -3.13
C ALA A 279 5.20 11.23 -4.10
N PRO A 280 4.89 12.31 -4.84
CA PRO A 280 3.98 12.23 -5.98
C PRO A 280 4.59 11.49 -7.17
#